data_AF-G7ZEM1-F1
#
_entry.id   AF-G7ZEM1-F1
#
_cell.length_a   1.000
_cell.length_b   1.000
_cell.length_c   1.000
_cell.angle_alpha   90.00
_cell.angle_beta   90.00
_cell.angle_gamma   90.00
#
_symmetry.space_group_name_H-M   'P 1'
#
loop_
_entity.id
_entity.type
_entity.pdbx_description
1 polymer ?
#
loop_
_entity_poly.entity_id
_entity_poly.type
_entity_poly.pdbx_seq_one_letter_code
_entity_poly.pdbx_strand_id
1 'polypeptide(L)'
;MAKKDGVNGKGGQFSGTPADRLVRLWRNNDERFGALLDEVLDGNRQGVIEAAVGKLREEEGYDFMDEVEAFSETAQGTDEQGDPTLSTLFWLVLEVDGPLDAPPPVGVIEEALDSAGLLEKAADMRLLPLWLDPEPLSYLDAADRRTLLRRLISSPEEAESFARTQDLLAPADDSGTRLVGVVGLVIEEDAELEGEGMPDPLKLGFADDGQELEIDPIEQERIRQSMAAFAEAVAAADPRVKRCEPVGGLNDLLDFTAEGVWPDDIEANFDEINDFLDIAGNETGDGVLDLSVGQTPEGLLVRVYNSDGVLLDERSFDLSGARADEALAMMKRRCRRLTEE
;
A
#
# COMPACT_ATOMS: atom_id res chain seq x y z
N MET A 1 28.21 -60.92 6.14
CA MET A 1 28.79 -59.90 7.02
C MET A 1 28.69 -58.56 6.31
N ALA A 2 28.35 -57.52 7.09
CA ALA A 2 28.19 -56.10 6.73
C ALA A 2 27.03 -55.73 5.80
N LYS A 3 26.30 -54.63 5.99
CA LYS A 3 25.82 -53.92 7.19
C LYS A 3 24.72 -53.01 6.62
N LYS A 4 23.54 -53.05 7.22
CA LYS A 4 22.36 -52.27 6.84
C LYS A 4 22.42 -50.98 7.65
N ASP A 5 22.96 -49.91 7.08
CA ASP A 5 22.92 -48.59 7.69
C ASP A 5 21.62 -47.90 7.27
N GLY A 6 20.62 -48.07 8.13
CA GLY A 6 19.42 -47.24 8.12
C GLY A 6 19.75 -45.86 8.67
N VAL A 7 19.54 -44.85 7.84
CA VAL A 7 19.36 -43.47 8.31
C VAL A 7 17.87 -43.30 8.57
N ASN A 8 17.41 -43.81 9.71
CA ASN A 8 16.14 -43.38 10.31
C ASN A 8 16.42 -42.03 10.97
N GLY A 9 16.14 -40.94 10.26
CA GLY A 9 15.95 -39.64 10.87
C GLY A 9 14.82 -39.76 11.90
N LYS A 10 15.15 -39.69 13.19
CA LYS A 10 14.18 -39.65 14.27
C LYS A 10 13.40 -38.33 14.16
N GLY A 11 12.19 -38.39 13.60
CA GLY A 11 11.17 -37.39 13.85
C GLY A 11 10.87 -37.35 15.34
N GLY A 12 11.50 -36.43 16.06
CA GLY A 12 11.13 -36.13 17.44
C GLY A 12 9.71 -35.59 17.44
N GLN A 13 8.79 -36.34 18.03
CA GLN A 13 7.41 -35.90 18.27
C GLN A 13 7.47 -34.69 19.19
N PHE A 14 7.34 -33.50 18.60
CA PHE A 14 7.36 -32.24 19.34
C PHE A 14 6.16 -32.16 20.28
N SER A 15 6.41 -31.88 21.56
CA SER A 15 5.41 -31.84 22.63
C SER A 15 4.93 -30.43 23.00
N GLY A 16 5.11 -29.44 22.12
CA GLY A 16 4.64 -28.05 22.33
C GLY A 16 3.31 -27.76 21.63
N THR A 17 2.71 -26.62 21.94
CA THR A 17 1.47 -26.14 21.29
C THR A 17 1.72 -25.77 19.82
N PRO A 18 0.68 -25.62 18.99
CA PRO A 18 0.83 -25.11 17.62
C PRO A 18 1.59 -23.78 17.56
N ALA A 19 1.33 -22.87 18.51
CA ALA A 19 2.07 -21.60 18.63
C ALA A 19 3.57 -21.81 18.94
N ASP A 20 3.93 -22.75 19.82
CA ASP A 20 5.34 -23.07 20.06
C ASP A 20 6.04 -23.60 18.80
N ARG A 21 5.28 -24.30 17.96
CA ARG A 21 5.79 -24.86 16.72
C ARG A 21 6.00 -23.76 15.67
N LEU A 22 5.03 -22.85 15.49
CA LEU A 22 5.15 -21.70 14.61
C LEU A 22 6.38 -20.85 14.95
N VAL A 23 6.47 -20.34 16.18
CA VAL A 23 7.59 -19.51 16.64
C VAL A 23 8.94 -20.19 16.42
N ARG A 24 9.01 -21.50 16.66
CA ARG A 24 10.24 -22.25 16.47
C ARG A 24 10.59 -22.40 14.99
N LEU A 25 9.62 -22.67 14.12
CA LEU A 25 9.89 -22.80 12.67
C LEU A 25 10.33 -21.45 12.10
N TRP A 26 9.63 -20.39 12.46
CA TRP A 26 9.95 -19.02 12.08
C TRP A 26 11.38 -18.62 12.49
N ARG A 27 11.74 -18.71 13.78
CA ARG A 27 13.10 -18.39 14.27
C ARG A 27 14.24 -19.21 13.64
N ASN A 28 13.94 -20.36 13.03
CA ASN A 28 14.94 -21.19 12.38
C ASN A 28 14.93 -21.02 10.85
N ASN A 29 14.14 -20.08 10.31
CA ASN A 29 13.88 -19.89 8.89
C ASN A 29 13.58 -21.22 8.19
N ASP A 30 12.73 -22.02 8.83
CA ASP A 30 12.41 -23.38 8.37
C ASP A 30 11.33 -23.32 7.29
N GLU A 31 11.58 -23.94 6.13
CA GLU A 31 10.66 -23.97 4.97
C GLU A 31 9.22 -24.42 5.30
N ARG A 32 9.04 -25.16 6.41
CA ARG A 32 7.73 -25.64 6.86
C ARG A 32 6.92 -24.58 7.60
N PHE A 33 7.50 -23.41 7.85
CA PHE A 33 6.80 -22.30 8.50
C PHE A 33 5.56 -21.89 7.72
N GLY A 34 5.73 -21.53 6.44
CA GLY A 34 4.63 -21.08 5.57
C GLY A 34 3.48 -22.10 5.51
N ALA A 35 3.79 -23.37 5.27
CA ALA A 35 2.78 -24.43 5.24
C ALA A 35 2.01 -24.60 6.57
N LEU A 36 2.66 -24.38 7.72
CA LEU A 36 1.99 -24.43 9.02
C LEU A 36 1.14 -23.17 9.25
N LEU A 37 1.64 -22.00 8.82
CA LEU A 37 0.92 -20.74 8.93
C LEU A 37 -0.33 -20.76 8.05
N ASP A 38 -0.24 -21.25 6.82
CA ASP A 38 -1.39 -21.51 5.94
C ASP A 38 -2.43 -22.40 6.62
N GLU A 39 -2.01 -23.51 7.25
CA GLU A 39 -2.95 -24.40 7.98
C GLU A 39 -3.67 -23.68 9.13
N VAL A 40 -2.97 -22.76 9.80
CA VAL A 40 -3.51 -21.97 10.91
C VAL A 40 -4.48 -20.91 10.44
N LEU A 41 -4.13 -20.18 9.37
CA LEU A 41 -4.96 -19.14 8.75
C LEU A 41 -6.19 -19.75 8.08
N ASP A 42 -6.04 -20.78 7.25
CA ASP A 42 -7.16 -21.49 6.61
C ASP A 42 -8.06 -22.22 7.63
N GLY A 43 -7.51 -22.57 8.79
CA GLY A 43 -8.26 -23.11 9.90
C GLY A 43 -9.01 -22.08 10.75
N ASN A 44 -8.93 -20.79 10.38
CA ASN A 44 -9.39 -19.64 11.16
C ASN A 44 -9.00 -19.72 12.65
N ARG A 45 -7.71 -19.95 12.93
CA ARG A 45 -7.19 -20.17 14.30
C ARG A 45 -6.41 -18.97 14.82
N GLN A 46 -7.02 -17.77 14.81
CA GLN A 46 -6.38 -16.50 15.23
C GLN A 46 -5.68 -16.59 16.60
N GLY A 47 -6.30 -17.25 17.60
CA GLY A 47 -5.70 -17.42 18.92
C GLY A 47 -4.37 -18.21 18.95
N VAL A 48 -4.03 -18.94 17.88
CA VAL A 48 -2.70 -19.56 17.72
C VAL A 48 -1.65 -18.52 17.33
N ILE A 49 -2.01 -17.55 16.49
CA ILE A 49 -1.15 -16.44 16.06
C ILE A 49 -0.90 -15.51 17.24
N GLU A 50 -1.94 -15.07 17.95
CA GLU A 50 -1.81 -14.25 19.17
C GLU A 50 -0.89 -14.91 20.22
N ALA A 51 -1.05 -16.23 20.42
CA ALA A 51 -0.22 -16.99 21.33
C ALA A 51 1.23 -17.18 20.85
N ALA A 52 1.49 -17.08 19.54
CA ALA A 52 2.83 -17.07 18.96
C ALA A 52 3.50 -15.71 19.18
N VAL A 53 2.81 -14.62 18.83
CA VAL A 53 3.26 -13.23 19.03
C VAL A 53 3.59 -12.97 20.49
N GLY A 54 2.73 -13.39 21.43
CA GLY A 54 2.97 -13.22 22.87
C GLY A 54 4.19 -13.97 23.43
N LYS A 55 4.88 -14.79 22.63
CA LYS A 55 6.12 -15.50 22.99
C LYS A 55 7.37 -14.93 22.32
N LEU A 56 7.19 -14.02 21.37
CA LEU A 56 8.26 -13.32 20.69
C LEU A 56 8.70 -12.13 21.54
N ARG A 57 9.92 -11.65 21.29
CA ARG A 57 10.32 -10.33 21.78
C ARG A 57 9.56 -9.26 20.99
N GLU A 58 9.53 -8.05 21.50
CA GLU A 58 8.81 -6.95 20.84
C GLU A 58 9.31 -6.72 19.40
N GLU A 59 10.63 -6.59 19.20
CA GLU A 59 11.25 -6.46 17.87
C GLU A 59 10.91 -7.65 16.96
N GLU A 60 11.14 -8.89 17.41
CA GLU A 60 10.79 -10.11 16.66
C GLU A 60 9.28 -10.24 16.38
N GLY A 61 8.45 -9.57 17.17
CA GLY A 61 7.00 -9.62 17.05
C GLY A 61 6.50 -8.83 15.85
N TYR A 62 7.18 -7.74 15.49
CA TYR A 62 6.84 -6.95 14.30
C TYR A 62 7.18 -7.73 13.04
N ASP A 63 8.43 -8.19 12.88
CA ASP A 63 8.85 -9.00 11.73
C ASP A 63 7.95 -10.24 11.51
N PHE A 64 7.57 -10.91 12.60
CA PHE A 64 6.65 -12.05 12.52
C PHE A 64 5.24 -11.64 12.09
N MET A 65 4.75 -10.48 12.54
CA MET A 65 3.44 -9.98 12.15
C MET A 65 3.41 -9.59 10.68
N ASP A 66 4.47 -8.96 10.17
CA ASP A 66 4.59 -8.59 8.76
C ASP A 66 4.50 -9.85 7.87
N GLU A 67 5.19 -10.93 8.23
CA GLU A 67 5.04 -12.23 7.55
C GLU A 67 3.59 -12.76 7.66
N VAL A 68 2.97 -12.71 8.85
CA VAL A 68 1.60 -13.18 9.04
C VAL A 68 0.61 -12.42 8.17
N GLU A 69 0.78 -11.11 8.04
CA GLU A 69 -0.08 -10.24 7.24
C GLU A 69 0.06 -10.55 5.76
N ALA A 70 1.29 -10.68 5.26
CA ALA A 70 1.54 -11.07 3.88
C ALA A 70 0.94 -12.45 3.54
N PHE A 71 1.06 -13.44 4.45
CA PHE A 71 0.44 -14.77 4.27
C PHE A 71 -1.10 -14.74 4.42
N SER A 72 -1.65 -13.74 5.12
CA SER A 72 -3.10 -13.59 5.26
C SER A 72 -3.78 -13.08 4.00
N GLU A 73 -3.03 -12.37 3.16
CA GLU A 73 -3.51 -11.75 1.92
C GLU A 73 -3.08 -12.50 0.65
N THR A 74 -2.23 -13.51 0.79
CA THR A 74 -1.83 -14.41 -0.30
C THR A 74 -2.34 -15.82 -0.07
N ALA A 75 -2.54 -16.60 -1.14
CA ALA A 75 -2.90 -18.01 -1.05
C ALA A 75 -2.43 -18.77 -2.28
N GLN A 76 -1.75 -19.89 -2.05
CA GLN A 76 -1.35 -20.81 -3.11
C GLN A 76 -2.50 -21.71 -3.54
N GLY A 77 -2.53 -22.02 -4.83
CA GLY A 77 -3.54 -22.86 -5.48
C GLY A 77 -2.99 -23.58 -6.71
N THR A 78 -3.91 -24.19 -7.45
CA THR A 78 -3.64 -24.77 -8.76
C THR A 78 -4.78 -24.42 -9.69
N ASP A 79 -4.49 -24.13 -10.96
CA ASP A 79 -5.49 -23.88 -11.99
C ASP A 79 -6.19 -25.18 -12.47
N GLU A 80 -6.99 -25.08 -13.54
CA GLU A 80 -7.68 -26.24 -14.14
C GLU A 80 -6.73 -27.25 -14.79
N GLN A 81 -5.53 -26.81 -15.17
CA GLN A 81 -4.47 -27.58 -15.80
C GLN A 81 -3.57 -28.27 -14.76
N GLY A 82 -3.65 -27.85 -13.50
CA GLY A 82 -2.85 -28.32 -12.39
C GLY A 82 -1.55 -27.55 -12.21
N ASP A 83 -1.39 -26.42 -12.90
CA ASP A 83 -0.24 -25.53 -12.77
C ASP A 83 -0.37 -24.67 -11.51
N PRO A 84 0.73 -24.39 -10.79
CA PRO A 84 0.69 -23.61 -9.55
C PRO A 84 0.24 -22.17 -9.81
N THR A 85 -0.64 -21.68 -8.95
CA THR A 85 -1.09 -20.28 -8.97
C THR A 85 -0.90 -19.62 -7.61
N LEU A 86 -0.67 -18.32 -7.63
CA LEU A 86 -0.70 -17.47 -6.44
C LEU A 86 -1.89 -16.51 -6.56
N SER A 87 -2.71 -16.45 -5.53
CA SER A 87 -3.83 -15.53 -5.41
C SER A 87 -3.52 -14.49 -4.35
N THR A 88 -3.60 -13.21 -4.68
CA THR A 88 -3.24 -12.11 -3.78
C THR A 88 -4.39 -11.10 -3.70
N LEU A 89 -4.76 -10.68 -2.49
CA LEU A 89 -5.65 -9.56 -2.29
C LEU A 89 -4.93 -8.25 -2.65
N PHE A 90 -5.65 -7.34 -3.28
CA PHE A 90 -5.21 -5.97 -3.45
C PHE A 90 -6.36 -5.03 -3.14
N TRP A 91 -6.03 -3.77 -2.89
CA TRP A 91 -7.00 -2.78 -2.46
C TRP A 91 -6.96 -1.55 -3.37
N LEU A 92 -8.11 -0.91 -3.52
CA LEU A 92 -8.23 0.38 -4.20
C LEU A 92 -8.82 1.35 -3.19
N VAL A 93 -8.17 2.49 -2.98
CA VAL A 93 -8.73 3.60 -2.21
C VAL A 93 -9.38 4.58 -3.17
N LEU A 94 -10.62 4.97 -2.86
CA LEU A 94 -11.38 5.93 -3.65
C LEU A 94 -11.83 7.08 -2.75
N GLU A 95 -11.54 8.31 -3.18
CA GLU A 95 -12.19 9.49 -2.65
C GLU A 95 -13.51 9.72 -3.39
N VAL A 96 -14.62 9.60 -2.69
CA VAL A 96 -15.97 9.68 -3.26
C VAL A 96 -16.72 10.86 -2.65
N ASP A 97 -17.29 11.72 -3.49
CA ASP A 97 -18.16 12.83 -3.11
C ASP A 97 -19.59 12.53 -3.58
N GLY A 98 -20.41 11.98 -2.67
CA GLY A 98 -21.79 11.63 -2.96
C GLY A 98 -22.27 10.40 -2.20
N PRO A 99 -23.48 9.92 -2.53
CA PRO A 99 -24.05 8.72 -1.91
C PRO A 99 -23.27 7.47 -2.30
N LEU A 100 -23.20 6.50 -1.39
CA LEU A 100 -22.52 5.20 -1.54
C LEU A 100 -23.51 4.06 -1.83
N ASP A 101 -24.56 4.34 -2.59
CA ASP A 101 -25.63 3.39 -2.91
C ASP A 101 -25.17 2.22 -3.81
N ALA A 102 -24.19 2.48 -4.68
CA ALA A 102 -23.54 1.48 -5.51
C ALA A 102 -22.09 1.89 -5.81
N PRO A 103 -21.14 0.94 -5.90
CA PRO A 103 -19.78 1.22 -6.35
C PRO A 103 -19.70 1.39 -7.88
N PRO A 104 -18.56 1.89 -8.41
CA PRO A 104 -18.32 1.96 -9.84
C PRO A 104 -18.45 0.58 -10.47
N PRO A 105 -18.85 0.50 -11.75
CA PRO A 105 -18.95 -0.78 -12.44
C PRO A 105 -17.60 -1.50 -12.44
N VAL A 106 -17.57 -2.71 -11.86
CA VAL A 106 -16.34 -3.52 -11.74
C VAL A 106 -15.63 -3.72 -13.07
N GLY A 107 -16.37 -4.04 -14.14
CA GLY A 107 -15.76 -4.24 -15.45
C GLY A 107 -15.01 -3.02 -15.99
N VAL A 108 -15.38 -1.80 -15.58
CA VAL A 108 -14.61 -0.60 -15.98
C VAL A 108 -13.31 -0.48 -15.20
N ILE A 109 -13.32 -0.80 -13.89
CA ILE A 109 -12.10 -0.83 -13.09
C ILE A 109 -11.17 -1.93 -13.61
N GLU A 110 -11.71 -3.11 -13.95
CA GLU A 110 -10.92 -4.22 -14.48
C GLU A 110 -10.28 -3.89 -15.83
N GLU A 111 -11.07 -3.36 -16.77
CA GLU A 111 -10.58 -2.92 -18.08
C GLU A 111 -9.56 -1.78 -17.96
N ALA A 112 -9.72 -0.88 -16.99
CA ALA A 112 -8.81 0.24 -16.78
C ALA A 112 -7.45 -0.22 -16.20
N LEU A 113 -7.45 -1.14 -15.23
CA LEU A 113 -6.22 -1.74 -14.69
C LEU A 113 -5.44 -2.52 -15.77
N ASP A 114 -6.15 -3.32 -16.58
CA ASP A 114 -5.57 -4.07 -17.69
C ASP A 114 -4.99 -3.12 -18.76
N SER A 115 -5.78 -2.11 -19.18
CA SER A 115 -5.35 -1.13 -20.19
C SER A 115 -4.18 -0.27 -19.74
N ALA A 116 -4.06 -0.01 -18.44
CA ALA A 116 -2.93 0.72 -17.85
C ALA A 116 -1.66 -0.15 -17.77
N GLY A 117 -1.74 -1.46 -18.01
CA GLY A 117 -0.58 -2.36 -17.97
C GLY A 117 0.07 -2.41 -16.58
N LEU A 118 -0.75 -2.34 -15.54
CA LEU A 118 -0.31 -2.38 -14.14
C LEU A 118 -0.15 -3.80 -13.63
N LEU A 119 -0.78 -4.77 -14.31
CA LEU A 119 -0.91 -6.16 -13.91
C LEU A 119 -0.31 -7.10 -14.97
N GLU A 120 0.97 -6.92 -15.30
CA GLU A 120 1.64 -7.63 -16.41
C GLU A 120 1.63 -9.16 -16.29
N LYS A 121 1.53 -9.70 -15.07
CA LYS A 121 1.56 -11.14 -14.77
C LYS A 121 0.20 -11.72 -14.34
N ALA A 122 -0.83 -10.90 -14.25
CA ALA A 122 -2.15 -11.37 -13.83
C ALA A 122 -2.77 -12.25 -14.93
N ALA A 123 -3.07 -13.49 -14.58
CA ALA A 123 -3.82 -14.40 -15.43
C ALA A 123 -5.34 -14.20 -15.28
N ASP A 124 -5.79 -13.84 -14.08
CA ASP A 124 -7.19 -13.52 -13.78
C ASP A 124 -7.24 -12.41 -12.72
N MET A 125 -8.27 -11.59 -12.77
CA MET A 125 -8.53 -10.55 -11.78
C MET A 125 -10.02 -10.50 -11.46
N ARG A 126 -10.34 -10.31 -10.19
CA ARG A 126 -11.71 -10.22 -9.71
C ARG A 126 -11.84 -9.11 -8.68
N LEU A 127 -12.77 -8.19 -8.88
CA LEU A 127 -13.10 -7.19 -7.86
C LEU A 127 -14.39 -7.54 -7.14
N LEU A 128 -14.44 -7.21 -5.84
CA LEU A 128 -15.66 -7.27 -5.05
C LEU A 128 -16.39 -5.92 -5.18
N PRO A 129 -17.60 -5.86 -5.79
CA PRO A 129 -18.33 -4.61 -6.03
C PRO A 129 -18.99 -4.10 -4.74
N LEU A 130 -18.20 -3.75 -3.73
CA LEU A 130 -18.68 -3.21 -2.45
C LEU A 130 -17.85 -1.99 -2.04
N TRP A 131 -18.52 -1.01 -1.46
CA TRP A 131 -17.85 0.04 -0.70
C TRP A 131 -17.50 -0.49 0.68
N LEU A 132 -16.21 -0.67 0.93
CA LEU A 132 -15.70 -1.10 2.22
C LEU A 132 -15.26 0.12 3.02
N ASP A 133 -15.59 0.11 4.31
CA ASP A 133 -15.23 1.18 5.23
C ASP A 133 -13.85 0.87 5.86
N PRO A 134 -12.85 1.76 5.71
CA PRO A 134 -11.53 1.56 6.31
C PRO A 134 -11.56 1.34 7.83
N GLU A 135 -12.49 1.96 8.56
CA GLU A 135 -12.55 1.82 10.02
C GLU A 135 -12.87 0.37 10.45
N PRO A 136 -13.99 -0.26 10.02
CA PRO A 136 -14.23 -1.68 10.22
C PRO A 136 -13.10 -2.60 9.71
N LEU A 137 -12.48 -2.27 8.57
CA LEU A 137 -11.39 -3.06 8.01
C LEU A 137 -10.17 -3.11 8.94
N SER A 138 -9.89 -2.02 9.67
CA SER A 138 -8.77 -1.97 10.64
C SER A 138 -8.88 -2.99 11.78
N TYR A 139 -10.09 -3.54 12.01
CA TYR A 139 -10.34 -4.56 13.03
C TYR A 139 -10.28 -5.99 12.48
N LEU A 140 -10.01 -6.18 11.18
CA LEU A 140 -9.86 -7.52 10.61
C LEU A 140 -8.56 -8.17 11.06
N ASP A 141 -8.71 -9.26 11.79
CA ASP A 141 -7.62 -10.17 12.11
C ASP A 141 -7.09 -10.88 10.85
N ALA A 142 -5.82 -11.31 10.88
CA ALA A 142 -5.18 -12.05 9.80
C ALA A 142 -6.00 -13.28 9.34
N ALA A 143 -6.60 -14.02 10.27
CA ALA A 143 -7.44 -15.16 9.94
C ALA A 143 -8.75 -14.77 9.20
N ASP A 144 -9.31 -13.60 9.49
CA ASP A 144 -10.48 -13.06 8.82
C ASP A 144 -10.14 -12.51 7.43
N ARG A 145 -8.97 -11.87 7.27
CA ARG A 145 -8.41 -11.48 5.96
C ARG A 145 -8.22 -12.72 5.06
N ARG A 146 -7.62 -13.79 5.61
CA ARG A 146 -7.51 -15.07 4.89
C ARG A 146 -8.87 -15.65 4.53
N THR A 147 -9.85 -15.52 5.42
CA THR A 147 -11.22 -15.97 5.13
C THR A 147 -11.82 -15.17 3.98
N LEU A 148 -11.69 -13.84 3.96
CA LEU A 148 -12.12 -12.99 2.85
C LEU A 148 -11.47 -13.41 1.52
N LEU A 149 -10.15 -13.61 1.51
CA LEU A 149 -9.41 -14.11 0.35
C LEU A 149 -9.97 -15.43 -0.16
N ARG A 150 -10.11 -16.44 0.71
CA ARG A 150 -10.65 -17.76 0.31
C ARG A 150 -12.07 -17.68 -0.21
N ARG A 151 -12.90 -16.78 0.34
CA ARG A 151 -14.26 -16.52 -0.13
C ARG A 151 -14.25 -15.90 -1.52
N LEU A 152 -13.39 -14.91 -1.76
CA LEU A 152 -13.27 -14.23 -3.06
C LEU A 152 -12.72 -15.16 -4.15
N ILE A 153 -11.76 -16.03 -3.82
CA ILE A 153 -11.31 -17.13 -4.69
C ILE A 153 -12.48 -18.04 -5.07
N SER A 154 -13.35 -18.35 -4.11
CA SER A 154 -14.49 -19.26 -4.30
C SER A 154 -15.59 -18.63 -5.14
N SER A 155 -16.06 -17.43 -4.75
CA SER A 155 -17.02 -16.61 -5.51
C SER A 155 -17.18 -15.20 -4.92
N PRO A 156 -17.47 -14.17 -5.74
CA PRO A 156 -17.80 -12.83 -5.25
C PRO A 156 -18.97 -12.80 -4.27
N GLU A 157 -19.99 -13.64 -4.46
CA GLU A 157 -21.17 -13.71 -3.59
C GLU A 157 -20.84 -14.19 -2.18
N GLU A 158 -19.91 -15.15 -2.05
CA GLU A 158 -19.44 -15.61 -0.75
C GLU A 158 -18.64 -14.55 -0.01
N ALA A 159 -17.80 -13.80 -0.72
CA ALA A 159 -17.05 -12.67 -0.17
C ALA A 159 -17.99 -11.52 0.24
N GLU A 160 -19.01 -11.21 -0.56
CA GLU A 160 -20.04 -10.23 -0.21
C GLU A 160 -20.79 -10.63 1.06
N SER A 161 -21.22 -11.89 1.15
CA SER A 161 -21.90 -12.38 2.35
C SER A 161 -21.02 -12.27 3.59
N PHE A 162 -19.72 -12.52 3.46
CA PHE A 162 -18.76 -12.35 4.55
C PHE A 162 -18.64 -10.88 4.96
N ALA A 163 -18.41 -9.97 4.00
CA ALA A 163 -18.29 -8.53 4.27
C ALA A 163 -19.52 -7.96 4.98
N ARG A 164 -20.73 -8.37 4.56
CA ARG A 164 -21.99 -7.99 5.23
C ARG A 164 -22.11 -8.55 6.64
N THR A 165 -21.64 -9.78 6.87
CA THR A 165 -21.72 -10.42 8.20
C THR A 165 -20.75 -9.78 9.19
N GLN A 166 -19.59 -9.33 8.69
CA GLN A 166 -18.54 -8.65 9.45
C GLN A 166 -18.74 -7.12 9.53
N ASP A 167 -19.86 -6.61 9.01
CA ASP A 167 -20.20 -5.17 9.03
C ASP A 167 -19.11 -4.27 8.39
N LEU A 168 -18.49 -4.75 7.31
CA LEU A 168 -17.38 -4.04 6.64
C LEU A 168 -17.85 -2.97 5.66
N LEU A 169 -19.16 -2.83 5.45
CA LEU A 169 -19.70 -1.96 4.41
C LEU A 169 -19.77 -0.51 4.86
N ALA A 170 -19.37 0.39 3.98
CA ALA A 170 -19.58 1.82 4.19
C ALA A 170 -21.08 2.16 4.20
N PRO A 171 -21.53 3.05 5.10
CA PRO A 171 -22.93 3.44 5.20
C PRO A 171 -23.41 4.18 3.94
N ALA A 172 -24.45 3.65 3.28
CA ALA A 172 -24.97 4.17 2.01
C ALA A 172 -25.57 5.59 2.09
N ASP A 173 -26.17 5.94 3.22
CA ASP A 173 -26.89 7.20 3.45
C ASP A 173 -25.96 8.36 3.84
N ASP A 174 -24.67 8.10 3.93
CA ASP A 174 -23.74 9.08 4.43
C ASP A 174 -23.31 10.05 3.32
N SER A 175 -23.41 11.34 3.62
CA SER A 175 -23.26 12.41 2.63
C SER A 175 -22.00 13.22 2.90
N GLY A 176 -21.10 13.27 1.93
CA GLY A 176 -19.86 14.06 1.98
C GLY A 176 -18.74 13.37 1.21
N THR A 177 -17.56 14.01 1.20
CA THR A 177 -16.33 13.41 0.69
C THR A 177 -15.84 12.33 1.65
N ARG A 178 -15.57 11.12 1.15
CA ARG A 178 -15.14 9.96 1.95
C ARG A 178 -14.07 9.16 1.24
N LEU A 179 -13.18 8.58 2.03
CA LEU A 179 -12.27 7.53 1.58
C LEU A 179 -12.94 6.18 1.82
N VAL A 180 -13.05 5.38 0.77
CA VAL A 180 -13.63 4.03 0.82
C VAL A 180 -12.71 3.07 0.08
N GLY A 181 -12.69 1.82 0.54
CA GLY A 181 -11.95 0.74 -0.07
C GLY A 181 -12.80 -0.07 -1.05
N VAL A 182 -12.18 -0.54 -2.13
CA VAL A 182 -12.66 -1.66 -2.94
C VAL A 182 -11.58 -2.73 -2.90
N VAL A 183 -11.97 -3.98 -2.60
CA VAL A 183 -11.03 -5.12 -2.55
C VAL A 183 -11.09 -5.90 -3.86
N GLY A 184 -9.94 -6.36 -4.31
CA GLY A 184 -9.79 -7.26 -5.43
C GLY A 184 -8.89 -8.44 -5.15
N LEU A 185 -8.88 -9.36 -6.11
CA LEU A 185 -8.05 -10.55 -6.17
C LEU A 185 -7.31 -10.55 -7.50
N VAL A 186 -6.00 -10.69 -7.46
CA VAL A 186 -5.17 -11.02 -8.63
C VAL A 186 -4.74 -12.48 -8.52
N ILE A 187 -4.80 -13.20 -9.63
CA ILE A 187 -4.30 -14.57 -9.76
C ILE A 187 -3.17 -14.56 -10.78
N GLU A 188 -1.98 -15.01 -10.39
CA GLU A 188 -0.82 -15.10 -11.25
C GLU A 188 -0.53 -16.55 -11.64
N GLU A 189 -0.32 -16.78 -12.94
CA GLU A 189 0.24 -18.03 -13.50
C GLU A 189 1.77 -17.93 -13.39
N ASP A 190 2.41 -18.96 -12.85
CA ASP A 190 3.86 -19.03 -12.61
C ASP A 190 4.32 -18.40 -11.28
N ALA A 191 3.97 -19.08 -10.17
CA ALA A 191 4.60 -18.87 -8.87
C ALA A 191 6.05 -19.41 -8.86
N GLU A 192 6.91 -19.00 -9.81
CA GLU A 192 8.34 -19.32 -9.78
C GLU A 192 8.88 -18.89 -8.41
N LEU A 193 9.07 -19.88 -7.55
CA LEU A 193 9.67 -19.83 -6.22
C LEU A 193 11.17 -19.49 -6.37
N GLU A 194 11.51 -18.35 -6.97
CA GLU A 194 12.85 -17.78 -6.90
C GLU A 194 12.98 -17.01 -5.57
N GLY A 195 13.05 -17.73 -4.46
CA GLY A 195 13.81 -17.41 -3.24
C GLY A 195 13.85 -16.00 -2.61
N GLU A 196 13.09 -15.01 -3.08
CA GLU A 196 13.16 -13.60 -2.68
C GLU A 196 11.75 -13.02 -2.63
N GLY A 197 11.26 -12.71 -1.43
CA GLY A 197 10.05 -11.90 -1.19
C GLY A 197 8.73 -12.52 -1.67
N MET A 198 7.62 -12.18 -0.99
CA MET A 198 6.32 -12.36 -1.63
C MET A 198 6.24 -11.43 -2.86
N PRO A 199 5.76 -11.90 -4.01
CA PRO A 199 5.63 -11.04 -5.17
C PRO A 199 4.58 -9.96 -4.89
N ASP A 200 5.01 -8.72 -5.04
CA ASP A 200 4.11 -7.58 -5.10
C ASP A 200 3.38 -7.58 -6.45
N PRO A 201 2.05 -7.85 -6.49
CA PRO A 201 1.32 -7.93 -7.74
C PRO A 201 1.28 -6.60 -8.50
N LEU A 202 1.49 -5.48 -7.80
CA LEU A 202 1.47 -4.13 -8.37
C LEU A 202 2.87 -3.50 -8.47
N LYS A 203 3.91 -4.17 -7.95
CA LYS A 203 5.27 -3.63 -7.79
C LYS A 203 5.28 -2.25 -7.08
N LEU A 204 4.36 -2.05 -6.13
CA LEU A 204 4.19 -0.79 -5.38
C LEU A 204 4.98 -0.70 -4.06
N GLY A 205 5.67 -1.76 -3.61
CA GLY A 205 6.56 -1.69 -2.44
C GLY A 205 6.74 -2.92 -1.54
N PHE A 206 6.29 -4.15 -1.84
CA PHE A 206 6.49 -5.30 -0.91
C PHE A 206 7.87 -5.97 -0.98
N ALA A 207 8.96 -5.21 -0.90
CA ALA A 207 10.31 -5.79 -0.82
C ALA A 207 10.88 -5.75 0.61
N ASP A 208 11.11 -6.94 1.14
CA ASP A 208 11.83 -7.23 2.39
C ASP A 208 13.27 -6.68 2.38
N ASP A 209 13.72 -6.17 3.53
CA ASP A 209 15.09 -5.79 3.91
C ASP A 209 15.98 -5.01 2.88
N GLY A 210 15.87 -3.68 2.91
CA GLY A 210 17.05 -2.79 2.92
C GLY A 210 17.78 -2.53 1.60
N GLN A 211 17.22 -2.91 0.45
CA GLN A 211 17.61 -2.35 -0.84
C GLN A 211 16.39 -1.76 -1.53
N GLU A 212 16.18 -0.45 -1.34
CA GLU A 212 15.44 0.35 -2.31
C GLU A 212 16.12 0.15 -3.67
N LEU A 213 15.60 -0.78 -4.48
CA LEU A 213 15.90 -0.82 -5.89
C LEU A 213 15.32 0.48 -6.44
N GLU A 214 16.18 1.49 -6.64
CA GLU A 214 15.82 2.72 -7.34
C GLU A 214 15.17 2.32 -8.67
N ILE A 215 13.83 2.42 -8.72
CA ILE A 215 13.07 2.18 -9.94
C ILE A 215 13.62 3.15 -10.97
N ASP A 216 13.95 2.66 -12.17
CA ASP A 216 14.41 3.51 -13.28
C ASP A 216 13.42 4.69 -13.43
N PRO A 217 13.88 5.96 -13.47
CA PRO A 217 13.01 7.11 -13.63
C PRO A 217 12.06 7.01 -14.84
N ILE A 218 12.45 6.28 -15.89
CA ILE A 218 11.59 6.01 -17.04
C ILE A 218 10.41 5.10 -16.66
N GLU A 219 10.68 4.09 -15.84
CA GLU A 219 9.67 3.15 -15.35
C GLU A 219 8.77 3.81 -14.31
N GLN A 220 9.31 4.66 -13.44
CA GLN A 220 8.52 5.48 -12.51
C GLN A 220 7.53 6.38 -13.27
N GLU A 221 8.00 7.09 -14.30
CA GLU A 221 7.13 7.94 -15.11
C GLU A 221 6.08 7.13 -15.88
N ARG A 222 6.44 5.92 -16.36
CA ARG A 222 5.48 5.01 -16.99
C ARG A 222 4.39 4.59 -16.01
N ILE A 223 4.75 4.16 -14.81
CA ILE A 223 3.80 3.78 -13.76
C ILE A 223 2.91 4.97 -13.41
N ARG A 224 3.48 6.16 -13.18
CA ARG A 224 2.73 7.38 -12.88
C ARG A 224 1.71 7.73 -13.97
N GLN A 225 2.09 7.66 -15.25
CA GLN A 225 1.17 7.88 -16.36
C GLN A 225 0.07 6.81 -16.43
N SER A 226 0.41 5.57 -16.10
CA SER A 226 -0.53 4.43 -16.08
C SER A 226 -1.54 4.58 -14.94
N MET A 227 -1.09 4.99 -13.74
CA MET A 227 -1.93 5.34 -12.59
C MET A 227 -2.90 6.49 -12.92
N ALA A 228 -2.38 7.57 -13.52
CA ALA A 228 -3.21 8.71 -13.91
C ALA A 228 -4.29 8.31 -14.93
N ALA A 229 -3.94 7.49 -15.93
CA ALA A 229 -4.90 6.99 -16.91
C ALA A 229 -5.96 6.07 -16.28
N PHE A 230 -5.56 5.22 -15.33
CA PHE A 230 -6.47 4.40 -14.55
C PHE A 230 -7.46 5.25 -13.74
N ALA A 231 -6.95 6.20 -12.96
CA ALA A 231 -7.77 7.10 -12.14
C ALA A 231 -8.76 7.91 -12.98
N GLU A 232 -8.32 8.42 -14.15
CA GLU A 232 -9.19 9.14 -15.09
C GLU A 232 -10.31 8.24 -15.63
N ALA A 233 -10.00 6.99 -15.98
CA ALA A 233 -11.00 6.05 -16.48
C ALA A 233 -12.08 5.72 -15.42
N VAL A 234 -11.67 5.51 -14.16
CA VAL A 234 -12.60 5.26 -13.05
C VAL A 234 -13.46 6.50 -12.77
N ALA A 235 -12.87 7.68 -12.71
CA ALA A 235 -13.60 8.94 -12.49
C ALA A 235 -14.56 9.29 -13.65
N ALA A 236 -14.22 8.92 -14.88
CA ALA A 236 -15.10 9.08 -16.03
C ALA A 236 -16.32 8.14 -15.97
N ALA A 237 -16.15 6.96 -15.38
CA ALA A 237 -17.22 5.97 -15.22
C ALA A 237 -18.17 6.28 -14.07
N ASP A 238 -17.65 6.85 -12.98
CA ASP A 238 -18.42 7.30 -11.83
C ASP A 238 -18.03 8.73 -11.41
N PRO A 239 -18.85 9.75 -11.73
CA PRO A 239 -18.52 11.16 -11.46
C PRO A 239 -18.47 11.52 -9.97
N ARG A 240 -18.88 10.59 -9.08
CA ARG A 240 -18.71 10.76 -7.63
C ARG A 240 -17.28 10.53 -7.21
N VAL A 241 -16.53 9.69 -7.93
CA VAL A 241 -15.12 9.41 -7.66
C VAL A 241 -14.30 10.64 -8.04
N LYS A 242 -13.61 11.22 -7.06
CA LYS A 242 -12.69 12.36 -7.24
C LYS A 242 -11.28 11.91 -7.53
N ARG A 243 -10.82 10.92 -6.77
CA ARG A 243 -9.48 10.33 -6.85
C ARG A 243 -9.58 8.83 -6.59
N CYS A 244 -8.70 8.07 -7.22
CA CYS A 244 -8.63 6.62 -7.10
C CYS A 244 -7.17 6.21 -7.18
N GLU A 245 -6.70 5.44 -6.21
CA GLU A 245 -5.34 4.93 -6.15
C GLU A 245 -5.40 3.43 -5.84
N PRO A 246 -4.71 2.56 -6.59
CA PRO A 246 -4.44 1.22 -6.13
C PRO A 246 -3.43 1.28 -4.99
N VAL A 247 -3.78 0.66 -3.88
CA VAL A 247 -2.92 0.51 -2.72
C VAL A 247 -2.63 -0.97 -2.53
N GLY A 248 -1.46 -1.28 -1.98
CA GLY A 248 -1.00 -2.64 -1.85
C GLY A 248 -1.90 -3.50 -0.94
N GLY A 249 -1.47 -3.71 0.30
CA GLY A 249 -2.10 -4.59 1.27
C GLY A 249 -3.09 -3.81 2.12
N LEU A 250 -3.75 -4.49 3.06
CA LEU A 250 -4.69 -3.78 3.91
C LEU A 250 -3.99 -2.71 4.77
N ASN A 251 -2.77 -2.96 5.25
CA ASN A 251 -2.06 -1.99 6.06
C ASN A 251 -1.76 -0.70 5.28
N ASP A 252 -1.33 -0.81 4.02
CA ASP A 252 -1.10 0.37 3.17
C ASP A 252 -2.39 1.15 2.95
N LEU A 253 -3.53 0.47 2.75
CA LEU A 253 -4.83 1.12 2.69
C LEU A 253 -5.11 1.90 3.98
N LEU A 254 -4.88 1.28 5.14
CA LEU A 254 -5.17 1.89 6.44
C LEU A 254 -4.27 3.09 6.70
N ASP A 255 -2.96 2.96 6.45
CA ASP A 255 -1.99 4.04 6.57
C ASP A 255 -2.35 5.19 5.63
N PHE A 256 -2.66 4.89 4.36
CA PHE A 256 -3.12 5.89 3.40
C PHE A 256 -4.38 6.62 3.89
N THR A 257 -5.36 5.89 4.42
CA THR A 257 -6.62 6.49 4.91
C THR A 257 -6.43 7.31 6.19
N ALA A 258 -5.43 6.97 7.01
CA ALA A 258 -5.11 7.68 8.24
C ALA A 258 -4.34 8.98 7.95
N GLU A 259 -3.39 8.93 7.02
CA GLU A 259 -2.59 10.08 6.59
C GLU A 259 -3.42 11.03 5.71
N GLY A 260 -4.27 10.46 4.84
CA GLY A 260 -5.12 11.22 3.92
C GLY A 260 -4.34 11.99 2.86
N VAL A 261 -3.09 11.60 2.61
CA VAL A 261 -2.18 12.27 1.68
C VAL A 261 -2.20 11.51 0.35
N TRP A 262 -2.67 12.16 -0.70
CA TRP A 262 -2.63 11.60 -2.05
C TRP A 262 -1.25 11.83 -2.67
N PRO A 263 -0.79 10.97 -3.61
CA PRO A 263 0.50 11.17 -4.28
C PRO A 263 0.60 12.56 -4.96
N ASP A 264 -0.50 13.03 -5.55
CA ASP A 264 -0.59 14.38 -6.13
C ASP A 264 -0.49 15.51 -5.09
N ASP A 265 -0.80 15.22 -3.82
CA ASP A 265 -0.67 16.14 -2.69
C ASP A 265 0.77 16.12 -2.11
N ILE A 266 1.50 15.00 -2.24
CA ILE A 266 2.94 14.89 -1.93
C ILE A 266 3.75 15.74 -2.93
N GLU A 267 3.35 15.80 -4.20
CA GLU A 267 3.91 16.78 -5.15
C GLU A 267 3.45 18.23 -4.86
N ALA A 268 2.40 18.41 -4.04
CA ALA A 268 1.94 19.69 -3.53
C ALA A 268 2.57 20.05 -2.17
N ASN A 269 3.74 19.49 -1.85
CA ASN A 269 4.47 19.72 -0.60
C ASN A 269 5.09 21.14 -0.56
N PHE A 270 4.23 22.15 -0.57
CA PHE A 270 4.56 23.52 -0.19
C PHE A 270 4.95 23.60 1.28
N ASP A 271 4.71 22.57 2.08
CA ASP A 271 5.06 22.54 3.49
C ASP A 271 6.58 22.59 3.69
N GLU A 272 7.37 21.95 2.82
CA GLU A 272 8.83 22.15 2.85
C GLU A 272 9.25 23.59 2.59
N ILE A 273 8.59 24.29 1.66
CA ILE A 273 8.85 25.72 1.41
C ILE A 273 8.38 26.54 2.62
N ASN A 274 7.23 26.21 3.19
CA ASN A 274 6.68 26.92 4.35
C ASN A 274 7.58 26.77 5.58
N ASP A 275 8.05 25.55 5.87
CA ASP A 275 8.98 25.25 6.95
C ASP A 275 10.32 25.94 6.73
N PHE A 276 10.84 25.90 5.50
CA PHE A 276 12.05 26.62 5.13
C PHE A 276 11.90 28.14 5.39
N LEU A 277 10.77 28.73 5.01
CA LEU A 277 10.48 30.14 5.26
C LEU A 277 10.22 30.44 6.75
N ASP A 278 9.63 29.52 7.51
CA ASP A 278 9.40 29.69 8.95
C ASP A 278 10.70 29.62 9.74
N ILE A 279 11.58 28.68 9.41
CA ILE A 279 12.92 28.59 10.01
C ILE A 279 13.68 29.89 9.73
N ALA A 280 13.76 30.32 8.46
CA ALA A 280 14.43 31.57 8.11
C ALA A 280 13.77 32.80 8.77
N GLY A 281 12.44 32.82 8.87
CA GLY A 281 11.69 33.87 9.54
C GLY A 281 12.01 33.98 11.02
N ASN A 282 12.13 32.86 11.71
CA ASN A 282 12.51 32.79 13.13
C ASN A 282 13.95 33.24 13.39
N GLU A 283 14.84 33.15 12.39
CA GLU A 283 16.20 33.68 12.48
C GLU A 283 16.27 35.20 12.32
N THR A 284 15.23 35.81 11.73
CA THR A 284 15.10 37.27 11.69
C THR A 284 14.50 37.82 12.98
N GLY A 285 15.03 38.94 13.48
CA GLY A 285 14.47 39.59 14.66
C GLY A 285 13.11 40.27 14.43
N ASP A 286 12.71 40.48 13.16
CA ASP A 286 11.51 41.19 12.74
C ASP A 286 10.50 40.31 11.97
N GLY A 287 10.85 39.05 11.66
CA GLY A 287 10.02 38.13 10.87
C GLY A 287 9.91 38.50 9.39
N VAL A 288 10.75 39.43 8.89
CA VAL A 288 10.63 39.97 7.53
C VAL A 288 11.64 39.33 6.60
N LEU A 289 11.13 38.66 5.56
CA LEU A 289 11.91 37.98 4.54
C LEU A 289 11.78 38.64 3.17
N ASP A 290 12.90 38.75 2.47
CA ASP A 290 12.98 39.04 1.04
C ASP A 290 13.53 37.79 0.31
N LEU A 291 12.97 37.46 -0.85
CA LEU A 291 13.35 36.26 -1.61
C LEU A 291 13.97 36.59 -2.97
N SER A 292 14.90 35.73 -3.41
CA SER A 292 15.28 35.58 -4.81
C SER A 292 14.96 34.15 -5.26
N VAL A 293 14.26 33.98 -6.37
CA VAL A 293 13.83 32.67 -6.87
C VAL A 293 14.27 32.53 -8.33
N GLY A 294 15.04 31.48 -8.62
CA GLY A 294 15.45 31.12 -9.98
C GLY A 294 14.88 29.77 -10.39
N GLN A 295 14.46 29.64 -11.65
CA GLN A 295 14.10 28.33 -12.22
C GLN A 295 15.37 27.59 -12.67
N THR A 296 15.50 26.34 -12.26
CA THR A 296 16.57 25.42 -12.66
C THR A 296 15.96 24.19 -13.37
N PRO A 297 16.77 23.36 -14.06
CA PRO A 297 16.29 22.08 -14.59
C PRO A 297 15.76 21.11 -13.53
N GLU A 298 16.15 21.32 -12.27
CA GLU A 298 15.81 20.50 -11.10
C GLU A 298 14.72 21.18 -10.23
N GLY A 299 14.05 22.21 -10.74
CA GLY A 299 12.92 22.89 -10.07
C GLY A 299 13.16 24.36 -9.72
N LEU A 300 12.83 24.76 -8.49
CA LEU A 300 12.99 26.13 -7.99
C LEU A 300 14.16 26.25 -7.03
N LEU A 301 15.10 27.13 -7.32
CA LEU A 301 16.14 27.56 -6.40
C LEU A 301 15.67 28.80 -5.64
N VAL A 302 15.47 28.69 -4.33
CA VAL A 302 14.98 29.76 -3.46
C VAL A 302 16.09 30.22 -2.53
N ARG A 303 16.36 31.53 -2.54
CA ARG A 303 17.31 32.20 -1.65
C ARG A 303 16.56 33.16 -0.74
N VAL A 304 16.82 33.09 0.56
CA VAL A 304 16.15 33.89 1.57
C VAL A 304 17.09 34.94 2.15
N TYR A 305 16.64 36.18 2.20
CA TYR A 305 17.37 37.31 2.74
C TYR A 305 16.59 37.96 3.88
N ASN A 306 17.30 38.49 4.87
CA ASN A 306 16.69 39.34 5.90
C ASN A 306 16.42 40.76 5.36
N SER A 307 15.79 41.60 6.19
CA SER A 307 15.43 42.96 5.83
C SER A 307 16.60 43.90 5.50
N ASP A 308 17.83 43.54 5.92
CA ASP A 308 19.09 44.23 5.62
C ASP A 308 19.79 43.72 4.34
N GLY A 309 19.24 42.70 3.68
CA GLY A 309 19.79 42.10 2.46
C GLY A 309 20.91 41.08 2.70
N VAL A 310 21.03 40.55 3.92
CA VAL A 310 21.95 39.44 4.24
C VAL A 310 21.26 38.12 3.91
N LEU A 311 21.96 37.25 3.18
CA LEU A 311 21.49 35.89 2.89
C LEU A 311 21.42 35.08 4.19
N LEU A 312 20.26 34.51 4.46
CA LEU A 312 20.01 33.61 5.58
C LEU A 312 20.25 32.17 5.16
N ASP A 313 19.57 31.73 4.08
CA ASP A 313 19.64 30.35 3.60
C ASP A 313 19.31 30.24 2.10
N GLU A 314 19.65 29.11 1.49
CA GLU A 314 19.42 28.75 0.08
C GLU A 314 19.06 27.27 -0.03
N ARG A 315 17.97 26.96 -0.76
CA ARG A 315 17.54 25.57 -0.99
C ARG A 315 16.90 25.40 -2.37
N SER A 316 17.10 24.22 -2.96
CA SER A 316 16.40 23.78 -4.18
C SER A 316 15.17 22.97 -3.79
N PHE A 317 14.07 23.23 -4.49
CA PHE A 317 12.80 22.50 -4.37
C PHE A 317 12.46 21.90 -5.72
N ASP A 318 12.11 20.63 -5.75
CA ASP A 318 11.74 19.92 -6.98
C ASP A 318 10.30 20.29 -7.40
N LEU A 319 10.13 21.54 -7.86
CA LEU A 319 8.86 22.10 -8.31
C LEU A 319 9.02 22.69 -9.70
N SER A 320 8.24 22.20 -10.66
CA SER A 320 8.30 22.63 -12.06
C SER A 320 6.91 22.95 -12.63
N GLY A 321 6.87 23.62 -13.80
CA GLY A 321 5.62 23.92 -14.51
C GLY A 321 4.62 24.74 -13.69
N ALA A 322 3.34 24.34 -13.73
CA ALA A 322 2.26 25.03 -13.01
C ALA A 322 2.47 25.06 -11.48
N ARG A 323 3.22 24.10 -10.92
CA ARG A 323 3.54 24.03 -9.49
C ARG A 323 4.55 25.10 -9.08
N ALA A 324 5.54 25.36 -9.92
CA ALA A 324 6.46 26.47 -9.71
C ALA A 324 5.71 27.82 -9.68
N ASP A 325 4.71 28.00 -10.54
CA ASP A 325 3.87 29.20 -10.57
C ASP A 325 3.02 29.36 -9.29
N GLU A 326 2.46 28.26 -8.78
CA GLU A 326 1.72 28.23 -7.50
C GLU A 326 2.62 28.53 -6.29
N ALA A 327 3.83 27.95 -6.27
CA ALA A 327 4.83 28.20 -5.24
C ALA A 327 5.25 29.67 -5.21
N LEU A 328 5.52 30.25 -6.39
CA LEU A 328 5.85 31.67 -6.54
C LEU A 328 4.70 32.56 -6.06
N ALA A 329 3.45 32.21 -6.37
CA ALA A 329 2.29 32.96 -5.91
C ALA A 329 2.13 32.90 -4.37
N MET A 330 2.42 31.76 -3.76
CA MET A 330 2.44 31.60 -2.31
C MET A 330 3.54 32.45 -1.67
N MET A 331 4.77 32.34 -2.15
CA MET A 331 5.92 33.10 -1.66
C MET A 331 5.72 34.62 -1.78
N LYS A 332 5.11 35.09 -2.88
CA LYS A 332 4.74 36.51 -3.08
C LYS A 332 3.76 37.05 -2.04
N ARG A 333 2.91 36.19 -1.46
CA ARG A 333 1.96 36.60 -0.40
C ARG A 333 2.61 36.67 0.98
N ARG A 334 3.61 35.83 1.23
CA ARG A 334 4.22 35.63 2.54
C ARG A 334 5.40 36.57 2.79
N CYS A 335 6.20 36.83 1.76
CA CYS A 335 7.43 37.62 1.87
C CYS A 335 7.19 39.07 1.48
N ARG A 336 8.00 39.98 2.05
CA ARG A 336 7.90 41.42 1.76
C ARG A 336 8.24 41.71 0.30
N ARG A 337 9.22 40.99 -0.24
CA ARG A 337 9.67 41.10 -1.62
C ARG A 337 10.04 39.73 -2.15
N LEU A 338 9.73 39.50 -3.42
CA LEU A 338 10.22 38.38 -4.20
C LEU A 338 10.80 38.89 -5.51
N THR A 339 11.99 38.44 -5.87
CA THR A 339 12.66 38.73 -7.15
C THR A 339 12.80 37.43 -7.93
N GLU A 340 12.33 37.40 -9.17
CA GLU A 340 12.48 36.27 -10.08
C GLU A 340 13.75 36.47 -10.93
N GLU A 341 14.60 35.44 -11.04
CA GLU A 341 15.89 35.46 -11.77
C GLU A 341 15.79 34.90 -13.20
#